data_AF-A0A7Y6ABK4-F1
#
_entry.id   AF-A0A7Y6ABK4-F1
#
_cell.length_a   1.000
_cell.length_b   1.000
_cell.length_c   1.000
_cell.angle_alpha   90.00
_cell.angle_beta   90.00
_cell.angle_gamma   90.00
#
_symmetry.space_group_name_H-M   'P 1'
#
loop_
_entity.id
_entity.type
_entity.pdbx_description
1 polymer ?
#
loop_
_entity_poly.entity_id
_entity_poly.type
_entity_poly.pdbx_seq_one_letter_code
_entity_poly.pdbx_strand_id
1 'polypeptide(L)'
;VSREAYRIVQEALGNALRHAGAVPISLRVAAADGMLEIDVANPLARPPGKPPARRGGRGLRGTADRVALLRGHFTAGPREGHWHLTAHIPLGDHT
;
A
#
# COMPACT_ATOMS: atom_id res chain seq x y z
N VAL A 1 2.15 -16.19 3.83
CA VAL A 1 1.68 -14.78 3.96
C VAL A 1 2.79 -13.79 4.28
N SER A 2 3.72 -14.09 5.19
CA SER A 2 4.73 -13.15 5.73
C SER A 2 5.61 -12.45 4.66
N ARG A 3 6.07 -13.19 3.63
CA ARG A 3 6.89 -12.61 2.54
C ARG A 3 6.12 -11.61 1.68
N GLU A 4 4.84 -11.85 1.44
CA GLU A 4 4.01 -10.98 0.60
C GLU A 4 3.63 -9.70 1.36
N ALA A 5 3.32 -9.82 2.66
CA ALA A 5 3.16 -8.68 3.54
C ALA A 5 4.39 -7.75 3.52
N TYR A 6 5.58 -8.33 3.65
CA TYR A 6 6.83 -7.58 3.59
C TYR A 6 7.01 -6.85 2.24
N ARG A 7 6.72 -7.51 1.12
CA ARG A 7 6.79 -6.89 -0.21
C ARG A 7 5.80 -5.76 -0.40
N ILE A 8 4.58 -5.91 0.11
CA ILE A 8 3.56 -4.85 0.07
C ILE A 8 4.06 -3.62 0.82
N VAL A 9 4.56 -3.81 2.05
CA VAL A 9 5.12 -2.71 2.86
C VAL A 9 6.33 -2.07 2.17
N GLN A 10 7.28 -2.87 1.67
CA GLN A 10 8.44 -2.34 0.94
C GLN A 10 8.04 -1.50 -0.27
N GLU A 11 7.13 -2.01 -1.10
CA GLU A 11 6.66 -1.29 -2.27
C GLU A 11 5.92 0.00 -1.89
N ALA A 12 5.08 -0.05 -0.85
CA ALA A 12 4.37 1.12 -0.34
C ALA A 12 5.32 2.20 0.16
N LEU A 13 6.29 1.85 1.00
CA LEU A 13 7.30 2.78 1.53
C LEU A 13 8.21 3.32 0.43
N GLY A 14 8.64 2.46 -0.51
CA GLY A 14 9.43 2.87 -1.66
C GLY A 14 8.67 3.83 -2.58
N ASN A 15 7.37 3.63 -2.75
CA ASN A 15 6.50 4.55 -3.48
C ASN A 15 6.34 5.89 -2.76
N ALA A 16 6.09 5.88 -1.45
CA ALA A 16 6.01 7.12 -0.66
C ALA A 16 7.31 7.94 -0.79
N LEU A 17 8.47 7.30 -0.62
CA LEU A 17 9.76 7.98 -0.70
C LEU A 17 10.04 8.57 -2.09
N ARG A 18 9.70 7.82 -3.15
CA ARG A 18 9.92 8.25 -4.55
C ARG A 18 8.95 9.36 -4.99
N HIS A 19 7.73 9.37 -4.47
CA HIS A 19 6.64 10.21 -4.99
C HIS A 19 6.27 11.37 -4.08
N ALA A 20 6.46 11.26 -2.77
CA ALA A 20 6.14 12.31 -1.80
C ALA A 20 7.40 12.96 -1.18
N GLY A 21 8.57 12.36 -1.33
CA GLY A 21 9.80 12.84 -0.71
C GLY A 21 9.85 12.57 0.79
N ALA A 22 10.55 13.42 1.54
CA ALA A 22 10.65 13.31 3.00
C ALA A 22 9.38 13.84 3.66
N VAL A 23 8.39 12.97 3.83
CA VAL A 23 7.13 13.25 4.55
C VAL A 23 6.91 12.21 5.63
N PRO A 24 6.11 12.51 6.68
CA PRO A 24 5.65 11.50 7.61
C PRO A 24 4.87 10.41 6.87
N ILE A 25 5.11 9.15 7.26
CA ILE A 25 4.39 7.99 6.75
C ILE A 25 3.76 7.27 7.94
N SER A 26 2.46 7.01 7.88
CA SER A 26 1.78 6.10 8.81
C SER A 26 1.74 4.70 8.19
N LEU A 27 2.19 3.71 8.95
CA LEU A 27 2.09 2.29 8.62
C LEU A 27 1.38 1.58 9.78
N ARG A 28 0.26 0.92 9.48
CA ARG A 28 -0.41 -0.02 10.40
C ARG A 28 -0.35 -1.41 9.79
N VAL A 29 0.07 -2.38 10.59
CA VAL A 29 -0.02 -3.80 10.27
C VAL A 29 -0.75 -4.46 11.43
N ALA A 30 -1.88 -5.08 11.16
CA ALA A 30 -2.70 -5.76 12.16
C ALA A 30 -3.08 -7.14 11.67
N ALA A 31 -3.05 -8.13 12.57
CA ALA A 31 -3.54 -9.47 12.31
C ALA A 31 -4.64 -9.78 13.32
N ALA A 32 -5.87 -9.92 12.85
CA ALA A 32 -7.05 -10.20 13.67
C ALA A 32 -8.06 -11.00 12.85
N ASP A 33 -8.82 -11.88 13.51
CA ASP A 33 -9.94 -12.61 12.89
C ASP A 33 -9.61 -13.34 11.58
N GLY A 34 -8.41 -13.94 11.51
CA GLY A 34 -7.95 -14.65 10.30
C GLY A 34 -7.65 -13.72 9.12
N MET A 35 -7.43 -12.43 9.36
CA MET A 35 -7.13 -11.43 8.36
C MET A 35 -5.88 -10.65 8.72
N LEU A 36 -5.02 -10.42 7.73
CA LEU A 36 -3.91 -9.46 7.80
C LEU A 36 -4.33 -8.17 7.12
N GLU A 37 -4.31 -7.08 7.87
CA GLU A 37 -4.56 -5.73 7.40
C GLU A 37 -3.25 -4.95 7.34
N ILE A 38 -3.00 -4.31 6.21
CA ILE A 38 -1.88 -3.40 6.00
C ILE A 38 -2.46 -2.08 5.50
N ASP A 39 -2.26 -1.01 6.26
CA ASP A 39 -2.59 0.35 5.86
C ASP A 39 -1.34 1.20 5.82
N VAL A 40 -1.11 1.87 4.70
CA VAL A 40 -0.03 2.83 4.52
C VAL A 40 -0.63 4.14 4.04
N ALA A 41 -0.26 5.24 4.69
CA ALA A 41 -0.63 6.56 4.23
C ALA A 41 0.52 7.56 4.37
N ASN A 42 0.58 8.50 3.44
CA ASN A 42 1.51 9.62 3.48
C ASN A 42 0.84 10.85 2.86
N PRO A 43 1.16 12.08 3.30
CA PRO A 43 0.67 13.28 2.64
C PRO A 43 1.01 13.26 1.15
N LEU A 44 0.06 13.68 0.31
CA LEU A 44 0.40 14.00 -1.08
C LEU A 44 1.36 15.19 -1.06
N ALA A 45 2.42 15.13 -1.88
CA ALA A 45 3.26 16.31 -2.06
C ALA A 45 2.39 17.48 -2.51
N ARG A 46 2.38 18.57 -1.75
CA ARG A 46 1.76 19.84 -2.16
C ARG A 46 2.59 20.35 -3.35
N PRO A 47 2.06 20.41 -4.58
CA PRO A 47 2.91 20.76 -5.71
C PRO A 47 3.11 22.28 -5.75
N PRO A 48 4.33 22.81 -5.85
CA PRO A 48 4.53 23.99 -6.67
C PRO A 48 4.37 23.54 -8.13
N GLY A 49 3.19 23.82 -8.71
CA GLY A 49 3.00 23.93 -10.17
C GLY A 49 3.22 22.71 -11.07
N LYS A 50 3.45 21.50 -10.55
CA LYS A 50 3.59 20.29 -11.39
C LYS A 50 2.35 19.39 -11.34
N PRO A 51 1.82 18.94 -12.50
CA PRO A 51 0.75 17.96 -12.51
C PRO A 51 1.22 16.66 -11.82
N PRO A 52 0.35 15.98 -11.06
CA PRO A 52 0.70 14.69 -10.47
C PRO A 52 1.09 13.74 -11.59
N ALA A 53 2.28 13.14 -11.47
CA ALA A 53 2.71 12.13 -12.42
C ALA A 53 1.72 10.96 -12.37
N ARG A 54 0.89 10.80 -13.41
CA ARG A 54 0.19 9.54 -13.70
C ARG A 54 1.24 8.46 -13.97
N ARG A 55 1.84 7.91 -12.93
CA ARG A 55 2.80 6.80 -12.99
C ARG A 55 2.44 5.73 -11.98
N GLY A 56 1.15 5.44 -11.83
CA GLY A 56 0.73 4.10 -11.41
C GLY A 56 0.91 3.18 -12.62
N GLY A 57 1.74 2.15 -12.56
CA GLY A 57 1.91 1.31 -13.75
C GLY A 57 2.32 -0.12 -13.51
N ARG A 58 3.32 -0.38 -12.66
CA ARG A 58 3.84 -1.75 -12.50
C ARG A 58 3.90 -2.22 -11.05
N GLY A 59 4.44 -1.42 -10.15
CA GLY A 59 4.58 -1.79 -8.74
C GLY A 59 3.25 -2.03 -8.03
N LEU A 60 2.31 -1.09 -8.17
CA LEU A 60 0.96 -1.22 -7.61
C LEU A 60 0.15 -2.34 -8.27
N ARG A 61 0.24 -2.50 -9.60
CA ARG A 61 -0.46 -3.58 -10.31
C ARG A 61 0.04 -4.95 -9.86
N GLY A 62 1.35 -5.16 -9.81
CA GLY A 62 1.91 -6.42 -9.32
C GLY A 62 1.56 -6.69 -7.85
N THR A 63 1.40 -5.64 -7.04
CA THR A 63 0.97 -5.76 -5.65
C THR A 63 -0.51 -6.15 -5.56
N ALA A 64 -1.37 -5.52 -6.35
CA ALA A 64 -2.79 -5.89 -6.46
C ALA A 64 -2.96 -7.34 -6.94
N ASP A 65 -2.23 -7.74 -8.00
CA ASP A 65 -2.26 -9.09 -8.55
C ASP A 65 -1.86 -10.14 -7.48
N ARG A 66 -0.82 -9.85 -6.68
CA ARG A 66 -0.39 -10.74 -5.58
C ARG A 66 -1.40 -10.83 -4.45
N VAL A 67 -2.01 -9.71 -4.05
CA VAL A 67 -3.07 -9.71 -3.03
C VAL A 67 -4.28 -10.51 -3.54
N ALA A 68 -4.66 -10.36 -4.81
CA ALA A 68 -5.74 -11.13 -5.43
C ALA A 68 -5.43 -12.65 -5.48
N LEU A 69 -4.19 -13.06 -5.76
CA LEU A 69 -3.77 -14.46 -5.70
C LEU A 69 -3.94 -15.09 -4.31
N LEU A 70 -3.84 -14.27 -3.26
CA LEU A 70 -4.10 -14.68 -1.87
C LEU A 70 -5.58 -14.54 -1.47
N ARG A 71 -6.48 -14.31 -2.43
CA ARG A 71 -7.91 -14.05 -2.21
C ARG A 71 -8.17 -12.82 -1.32
N GLY A 72 -7.21 -11.89 -1.29
CA GLY A 72 -7.30 -10.64 -0.55
C GLY A 72 -7.90 -9.50 -1.36
N HIS A 73 -8.01 -8.34 -0.72
CA HIS A 73 -8.47 -7.09 -1.31
C HIS A 73 -7.39 -6.02 -1.24
N PHE A 74 -7.25 -5.23 -2.30
CA PHE A 74 -6.24 -4.19 -2.41
C PHE A 74 -6.85 -2.90 -2.96
N THR A 75 -6.54 -1.77 -2.32
CA THR A 75 -6.85 -0.44 -2.84
C THR A 75 -5.62 0.46 -2.72
N ALA A 76 -5.44 1.36 -3.69
CA ALA A 76 -4.44 2.41 -3.60
C ALA A 76 -4.91 3.67 -4.34
N GLY A 77 -4.76 4.83 -3.74
CA GLY A 77 -5.18 6.09 -4.34
C GLY A 77 -5.13 7.29 -3.40
N PRO A 78 -5.35 8.50 -3.94
CA PRO A 78 -5.44 9.71 -3.14
C PRO A 78 -6.78 9.76 -2.38
N ARG A 79 -6.74 10.12 -1.10
CA ARG A 79 -7.89 10.37 -0.23
C ARG A 79 -7.53 11.46 0.78
N GLU A 80 -8.39 12.47 0.93
CA GLU A 80 -8.27 13.50 2.00
C GLU A 80 -6.85 14.13 2.09
N GLY A 81 -6.26 14.46 0.94
CA GLY A 81 -4.91 15.08 0.88
C GLY A 81 -3.74 14.11 1.11
N HIS A 82 -4.01 12.82 1.28
CA HIS A 82 -3.03 11.77 1.49
C HIS A 82 -3.08 10.76 0.35
N TRP A 83 -1.96 10.09 0.10
CA TRP A 83 -1.95 8.84 -0.64
C TRP A 83 -2.20 7.71 0.34
N HIS A 84 -3.12 6.82 0.03
CA HIS A 84 -3.45 5.64 0.83
C HIS A 84 -3.18 4.36 0.02
N LEU A 85 -2.73 3.33 0.72
CA LEU A 85 -2.66 1.95 0.24
C LEU A 85 -3.19 1.04 1.36
N THR A 86 -4.20 0.23 1.04
CA THR A 86 -4.78 -0.75 1.96
C THR A 86 -4.72 -2.13 1.31
N ALA A 87 -4.25 -3.11 2.07
CA ALA A 87 -4.29 -4.52 1.69
C ALA A 87 -4.90 -5.36 2.81
N HIS A 88 -5.92 -6.16 2.48
CA HIS A 88 -6.51 -7.16 3.36
C HIS A 88 -6.21 -8.54 2.80
N ILE A 89 -5.57 -9.40 3.57
CA ILE A 89 -5.12 -10.72 3.12
C ILE A 89 -5.60 -11.78 4.11
N PRO A 90 -6.42 -12.75 3.68
CA PRO A 90 -6.77 -13.90 4.52
C PRO A 90 -5.51 -14.59 5.04
N LEU A 91 -5.42 -14.72 6.36
CA LEU A 91 -4.50 -15.62 7.02
C LEU A 91 -5.15 -16.99 6.96
N GLY A 92 -4.63 -17.86 6.10
CA GLY A 92 -5.13 -19.23 6.03
C GLY A 92 -5.04 -19.90 7.40
N ASP A 93 -6.01 -20.74 7.73
CA ASP A 93 -5.93 -21.60 8.90
C ASP A 93 -4.73 -22.52 8.70
N HIS A 94 -3.67 -22.28 9.47
CA HIS A 94 -2.66 -23.29 9.70
C HIS A 94 -3.21 -24.22 10.78
N THR A 95 -4.17 -25.06 10.42
CA THR A 95 -4.52 -26.27 11.19
C THR A 95 -4.04 -27.48 10.42
#